data_AF-A0A1F8Y2P5-F1
#
_entry.id   AF-A0A1F8Y2P5-F1
#
_cell.length_a   1.000
_cell.length_b   1.000
_cell.length_c   1.000
_cell.angle_alpha   90.00
_cell.angle_beta   90.00
_cell.angle_gamma   90.00
#
_symmetry.space_group_name_H-M   'P 1'
#
loop_
_entity.id
_entity.type
_entity.pdbx_description
1 polymer ?
#
loop_
_entity_poly.entity_id
_entity_poly.type
_entity_poly.pdbx_seq_one_letter_code
_entity_poly.pdbx_strand_id
1 'polypeptide(L)' 'MAKAEAQRLDRKNFIVDGSKVKRLKRVLGTASESEAIRVAVDRALNAEEAIAALERLRKRGTWGKNLA' A
#
# COMPACT_ATOMS: atom_id res chain seq x y z
N MET A 1 -13.00 -19.49 -6.19
CA MET A 1 -12.13 -18.96 -5.13
C MET A 1 -10.75 -18.78 -5.71
N ALA A 2 -10.29 -17.54 -5.89
CA ALA A 2 -8.95 -17.29 -6.43
C ALA A 2 -7.92 -17.84 -5.42
N LYS A 3 -7.08 -18.78 -5.88
CA LYS A 3 -5.91 -19.24 -5.12
C LYS A 3 -5.08 -17.98 -4.83
N ALA A 4 -4.87 -17.68 -3.55
CA ALA A 4 -3.82 -16.74 -3.17
C ALA A 4 -2.51 -17.35 -3.66
N GLU A 5 -1.96 -16.85 -4.77
CA GLU A 5 -0.59 -17.17 -5.15
C GLU A 5 0.28 -16.78 -3.97
N ALA A 6 0.98 -17.76 -3.40
CA ALA A 6 1.98 -17.50 -2.38
C ALA A 6 3.04 -16.62 -3.04
N GLN A 7 2.97 -15.31 -2.78
CA GLN A 7 3.92 -14.35 -3.33
C GLN A 7 5.33 -14.78 -2.93
N ARG A 8 6.19 -14.95 -3.92
CA ARG A 8 7.58 -15.34 -3.72
C ARG A 8 8.32 -14.21 -3.00
N LEU A 9 8.70 -14.44 -1.76
CA LEU A 9 9.47 -13.47 -0.96
C LEU A 9 10.96 -13.54 -1.32
N ASP A 10 11.47 -12.48 -1.91
CA ASP A 10 12.90 -12.29 -2.11
C ASP A 10 13.51 -11.48 -0.95
N ARG A 11 14.67 -11.92 -0.45
CA ARG A 11 15.41 -11.17 0.57
C ARG A 11 16.07 -9.94 -0.06
N LYS A 12 15.82 -8.78 0.54
CA LYS A 12 16.46 -7.50 0.22
C LYS A 12 16.98 -6.87 1.50
N ASN A 13 18.15 -6.24 1.43
CA ASN A 13 18.74 -5.50 2.54
C ASN A 13 18.51 -4.01 2.32
N PHE A 14 17.98 -3.32 3.33
CA PHE A 14 17.72 -1.89 3.31
C PHE A 14 18.30 -1.24 4.56
N ILE A 15 18.76 0.00 4.42
CA ILE A 15 19.09 0.85 5.56
C ILE A 15 17.86 1.69 5.87
N VAL A 16 17.36 1.58 7.09
CA VAL A 16 16.14 2.26 7.56
C VAL A 16 16.36 2.82 8.97
N ASP A 17 15.58 3.83 9.32
CA ASP A 17 15.55 4.36 10.69
C ASP A 17 14.86 3.36 11.62
N GLY A 18 15.64 2.67 12.45
CA GLY A 18 15.15 1.64 13.36
C GLY A 18 14.13 2.15 14.39
N SER A 19 14.17 3.43 14.77
CA SER A 19 13.19 3.99 15.71
C SER A 19 11.80 4.07 15.08
N LYS A 20 11.72 4.45 13.80
CA LYS A 20 10.48 4.49 13.02
C LYS A 20 9.95 3.08 12.77
N VAL A 21 10.81 2.12 12.49
CA VAL A 21 10.39 0.72 12.28
C VAL A 21 9.84 0.10 13.57
N LYS A 22 10.46 0.35 14.73
CA LYS A 22 9.93 -0.08 16.04
C LYS A 22 8.58 0.56 16.35
N ARG A 23 8.39 1.83 16.00
CA ARG A 23 7.09 2.50 16.13
C ARG A 23 6.06 1.88 15.18
N LEU A 24 6.44 1.64 13.92
CA LEU A 24 5.60 1.03 12.90
C LEU A 24 5.12 -0.37 13.33
N LYS A 25 6.02 -1.23 13.81
CA LYS A 25 5.68 -2.55 14.37
C LYS A 25 4.62 -2.44 15.47
N ARG A 26 4.78 -1.50 16.41
CA ARG A 26 3.81 -1.29 17.50
C ARG A 26 2.44 -0.83 16.99
N VAL A 27 2.42 0.11 16.04
CA VAL A 27 1.18 0.64 15.46
C VAL A 27 0.45 -0.44 14.66
N LEU A 28 1.19 -1.29 13.94
CA LEU A 28 0.61 -2.35 13.11
C LEU A 28 0.34 -3.65 13.87
N GLY A 29 0.89 -3.82 15.09
CA GLY A 29 0.73 -5.03 15.89
C GLY A 29 1.37 -6.27 15.27
N THR A 30 2.39 -6.12 14.43
CA THR A 30 3.00 -7.26 13.71
C THR A 30 4.00 -8.02 14.57
N ALA A 31 4.27 -9.28 14.22
CA ALA A 31 5.18 -10.15 14.97
C ALA A 31 6.65 -9.69 14.82
N SER A 32 7.01 -9.17 13.64
CA SER A 32 8.39 -8.74 13.33
C SER A 32 8.47 -7.38 12.63
N GLU A 33 9.67 -6.80 12.63
CA GLU A 33 9.98 -5.58 11.89
C GLU A 33 9.86 -5.79 10.37
N SER A 34 10.34 -6.93 9.85
CA SER A 34 10.22 -7.28 8.44
C SER A 34 8.76 -7.44 8.00
N GLU A 35 7.91 -7.98 8.87
CA GLU A 35 6.46 -8.02 8.63
C GLU A 35 5.82 -6.64 8.66
N ALA A 36 6.23 -5.78 9.61
CA ALA A 36 5.76 -4.40 9.67
C ALA A 36 6.08 -3.64 8.38
N ILE A 37 7.29 -3.82 7.85
CA ILE A 37 7.74 -3.21 6.60
C ILE A 37 6.92 -3.75 5.42
N ARG A 38 6.71 -5.07 5.32
CA ARG A 38 5.88 -5.66 4.25
C ARG A 38 4.46 -5.07 4.24
N VAL A 39 3.79 -5.09 5.39
CA VAL A 39 2.43 -4.54 5.52
C VAL A 39 2.39 -3.05 5.19
N ALA A 40 3.42 -2.28 5.56
CA ALA A 40 3.49 -0.87 5.23
C ALA A 40 3.65 -0.61 3.72
N VAL A 41 4.49 -1.42 3.04
CA VAL A 41 4.64 -1.36 1.58
C VAL A 41 3.32 -1.67 0.89
N ASP A 42 2.64 -2.75 1.28
CA ASP A 42 1.35 -3.13 0.70
C ASP A 42 0.30 -2.02 0.88
N ARG A 43 0.23 -1.42 2.08
CA ARG A 43 -0.68 -0.31 2.35
C ARG A 43 -0.36 0.93 1.50
N ALA A 44 0.91 1.24 1.31
CA ALA A 44 1.33 2.38 0.49
C ALA A 44 0.92 2.19 -0.98
N LEU A 45 1.23 1.02 -1.55
CA LEU A 45 0.87 0.70 -2.95
C LEU A 45 -0.66 0.72 -3.16
N ASN A 46 -1.42 0.11 -2.23
CA ASN A 46 -2.88 0.13 -2.31
C ASN A 46 -3.46 1.55 -2.20
N ALA A 47 -2.87 2.41 -1.37
CA ALA A 47 -3.29 3.80 -1.25
C ALA A 47 -3.01 4.59 -2.54
N GLU A 48 -1.84 4.39 -3.16
CA GLU A 48 -1.51 4.99 -4.47
C GLU A 48 -2.48 4.55 -5.56
N GLU A 49 -2.80 3.25 -5.62
CA GLU A 49 -3.78 2.72 -6.57
C GLU A 49 -5.18 3.30 -6.36
N ALA A 50 -5.63 3.42 -5.10
CA ALA A 50 -6.92 3.99 -4.75
C ALA A 50 -7.00 5.48 -5.15
N ILE A 51 -5.95 6.26 -4.86
CA ILE A 51 -5.86 7.68 -5.26
C ILE A 51 -5.90 7.79 -6.79
N ALA A 52 -5.11 6.99 -7.51
CA ALA A 52 -5.10 6.99 -8.96
C ALA A 52 -6.48 6.62 -9.55
N ALA A 53 -7.18 5.66 -8.94
CA ALA A 53 -8.54 5.29 -9.35
C ALA A 53 -9.54 6.44 -9.14
N LEU A 54 -9.49 7.12 -7.99
CA LEU A 54 -10.32 8.30 -7.71
C LEU A 54 -10.05 9.44 -8.70
N GLU A 55 -8.79 9.70 -9.04
CA GLU A 55 -8.45 10.70 -10.04
C GLU A 55 -9.00 10.37 -11.42
N ARG A 56 -8.94 9.10 -11.84
CA ARG A 56 -9.56 8.65 -13.10
C ARG A 56 -11.07 8.84 -13.07
N LEU A 57 -11.74 8.52 -11.96
CA LEU A 57 -13.18 8.75 -11.80
C LEU A 57 -13.51 10.24 -11.86
N ARG A 58 -12.75 11.10 -11.19
CA ARG A 58 -12.93 12.56 -11.25
C ARG A 58 -12.81 13.08 -12.68
N LYS A 59 -11.78 12.64 -13.43
CA LYS A 59 -11.57 13.01 -14.84
C LYS A 59 -12.71 12.52 -15.76
N ARG A 60 -13.32 11.37 -15.46
CA ARG A 60 -14.49 10.85 -16.18
C ARG A 60 -15.78 11.59 -15.81
N GLY A 61 -15.97 11.92 -14.52
CA GLY A 61 -17.13 12.66 -14.02
C GLY A 61 -17.23 14.10 -14.56
N THR A 62 -16.11 14.71 -14.97
CA THR A 62 -16.11 16.00 -15.66
C THR A 62 -16.70 15.98 -17.08
N TRP A 63 -16.98 14.82 -17.68
CA TRP A 63 -17.70 14.74 -18.96
C TRP A 63 -19.23 14.94 -18.83
N GLY A 64 -19.79 14.84 -17.63
CA GLY A 64 -21.23 15.05 -17.38
C GLY A 64 -21.65 16.53 -17.26
N LYS A 65 -20.70 17.48 -17.23
CA LYS A 65 -20.99 18.92 -17.17
C LYS A 65 -21.09 19.61 -18.53
N ASN A 66 -20.84 18.90 -19.63
CA ASN A 66 -21.00 19.41 -21.01
C ASN A 66 -22.31 18.92 -21.66
N LEU A 67 -23.29 18.51 -20.86
CA LEU A 67 -24.65 18.12 -21.27
C LEU A 67 -25.69 18.99 -20.54
N ALA A 68 -25.35 20.24 -20.26
CA ALA A 68 -26.26 21.30 -19.82
C ALA A 68 -26.25 22.41 -20.87
#